data_AF-A0A377PWE6-F1
#
_entry.id   AF-A0A377PWE6-F1
#
_cell.length_a   1.000
_cell.length_b   1.000
_cell.length_c   1.000
_cell.angle_alpha   90.00
_cell.angle_beta   90.00
_cell.angle_gamma   90.00
#
_symmetry.space_group_name_H-M   'P 1'
#
loop_
_entity.id
_entity.type
_entity.pdbx_description
1 polymer ?
#
loop_
_entity_poly.entity_id
_entity_poly.type
_entity_poly.pdbx_seq_one_letter_code
_entity_poly.pdbx_strand_id
1 'polypeptide(L)'
;MSKFAISALSEGLNLDVGEYGIHTINIMPAGFRTEFLGTSMIQSDIYINKYDERRKAFLEKSANYSGKQAGNPQKFAQILYEVSRMQEPPFYLFMGEAAFKSAENKIAAVQKDIKVTQSYAGAAADFADSAGSVFDKR
;
A
#
# COMPACT_ATOMS: atom_id res chain seq x y z
N MET A 1 2.33 4.37 -8.42
CA MET A 1 2.93 5.65 -8.02
C MET A 1 2.02 6.45 -7.10
N SER A 2 0.87 6.96 -7.56
CA SER A 2 0.00 7.82 -6.72
C SER A 2 -0.40 7.22 -5.37
N LYS A 3 -0.84 5.95 -5.33
CA LYS A 3 -1.22 5.30 -4.07
C LYS A 3 -0.06 5.06 -3.10
N PHE A 4 1.15 4.78 -3.61
CA PHE A 4 2.35 4.68 -2.77
C PHE A 4 2.73 6.02 -2.16
N ALA A 5 2.61 7.12 -2.92
CA ALA A 5 2.87 8.46 -2.41
C ALA A 5 1.89 8.84 -1.30
N ILE A 6 0.61 8.47 -1.43
CA ILE A 6 -0.40 8.68 -0.37
C ILE A 6 -0.04 7.88 0.89
N SER A 7 0.39 6.62 0.77
CA SER A 7 0.83 5.83 1.94
C SER A 7 1.97 6.52 2.69
N ALA A 8 3.02 6.95 1.97
CA ALA A 8 4.16 7.62 2.57
C ALA A 8 3.78 8.97 3.20
N LEU A 9 2.88 9.74 2.56
CA LEU A 9 2.35 10.97 3.12
C LEU A 9 1.59 10.70 4.42
N SER A 10 0.75 9.67 4.44
CA SER A 10 0.00 9.27 5.63
C SER A 10 0.90 8.78 6.76
N GLU A 11 2.01 8.09 6.45
CA GLU A 11 3.00 7.65 7.46
C GLU A 11 3.65 8.86 8.15
N GLY A 12 4.11 9.84 7.36
CA GLY A 12 4.65 11.08 7.90
C GLY A 12 3.61 11.84 8.73
N LEU A 13 2.39 11.99 8.21
CA LEU A 13 1.29 12.63 8.92
C LEU A 13 1.02 11.97 10.27
N ASN A 14 1.01 10.63 10.33
CA ASN A 14 0.75 9.89 11.56
C ASN A 14 1.77 10.18 12.66
N LEU A 15 3.04 10.36 12.29
CA LEU A 15 4.10 10.74 13.24
C LEU A 15 3.88 12.15 13.80
N ASP A 16 3.46 13.09 12.95
CA ASP A 16 3.29 14.50 13.34
C ASP A 16 2.04 14.73 14.21
N VAL A 17 0.96 13.98 13.99
CA VAL A 17 -0.34 14.23 14.64
C VAL A 17 -0.64 13.31 15.81
N GLY A 18 0.10 12.21 15.97
CA GLY A 18 -0.17 11.18 16.98
C GLY A 18 -0.12 11.70 18.41
N GLU A 19 0.79 12.64 18.73
CA GLU A 19 0.91 13.24 20.06
C GLU A 19 -0.31 14.08 20.46
N TYR A 20 -1.13 14.50 19.49
CA TYR A 20 -2.38 15.25 19.74
C TYR A 20 -3.60 14.33 19.87
N GLY A 21 -3.41 13.02 19.91
CA GLY A 21 -4.50 12.04 19.95
C GLY A 21 -5.29 11.93 18.64
N ILE A 22 -4.70 12.37 17.52
CA ILE A 22 -5.27 12.19 16.18
C ILE A 22 -4.67 10.92 15.58
N HIS A 23 -5.53 10.02 15.11
CA HIS A 23 -5.09 8.77 14.48
C HIS A 23 -5.23 8.84 12.96
N THR A 24 -4.17 8.41 12.25
CA THR A 24 -4.22 8.22 10.80
C THR A 24 -4.29 6.73 10.49
N ILE A 25 -5.11 6.35 9.51
CA ILE A 25 -5.27 4.95 9.10
C ILE A 25 -5.04 4.83 7.60
N ASN A 26 -4.02 4.09 7.22
CA ASN A 26 -3.71 3.71 5.86
C ASN A 26 -4.43 2.41 5.48
N ILE A 27 -5.53 2.56 4.76
CA ILE A 27 -6.37 1.44 4.33
C ILE A 27 -5.81 0.85 3.03
N MET A 28 -5.48 -0.45 3.08
CA MET A 28 -4.79 -1.18 2.02
C MET A 28 -5.69 -2.30 1.46
N PRO A 29 -6.63 -2.00 0.55
CA PRO A 29 -7.57 -2.98 0.03
C PRO A 29 -7.03 -3.82 -1.13
N ALA A 30 -7.47 -5.08 -1.16
CA ALA A 30 -7.51 -5.89 -2.37
C ALA A 30 -8.67 -5.48 -3.29
N GLY A 31 -9.03 -6.31 -4.27
CA GLY A 31 -10.20 -6.07 -5.11
C GLY A 31 -11.51 -6.20 -4.33
N PHE A 32 -12.34 -5.15 -4.36
CA PHE A 32 -13.73 -5.12 -3.87
C PHE A 32 -14.72 -4.80 -5.01
N ARG A 33 -15.92 -5.37 -4.97
CA ARG A 33 -16.97 -5.19 -6.00
C ARG A 33 -17.63 -3.80 -5.91
N THR A 34 -17.00 -2.79 -6.51
CA THR A 34 -17.38 -1.36 -6.34
C THR A 34 -17.66 -0.64 -7.67
N GLU A 35 -17.83 -1.37 -8.77
CA GLU A 35 -17.88 -0.83 -10.14
C GLU A 35 -16.63 -0.04 -10.57
N PHE A 36 -15.55 -0.05 -9.76
CA PHE A 36 -14.30 0.61 -10.12
C PHE A 36 -13.75 0.13 -11.46
N LEU A 37 -13.58 -1.18 -11.64
CA LEU A 37 -13.14 -1.76 -12.93
C LEU A 37 -14.24 -1.81 -13.99
N GLY A 38 -15.48 -1.44 -13.62
CA GLY A 38 -16.60 -1.29 -14.53
C GLY A 38 -16.70 0.17 -14.99
N THR A 39 -17.76 0.85 -14.56
CA THR A 39 -18.11 2.18 -15.07
C THR A 39 -17.29 3.33 -14.50
N SER A 40 -16.53 3.14 -13.42
CA SER A 40 -15.83 4.25 -12.75
C SER A 40 -14.37 4.44 -13.18
N MET A 41 -13.75 3.43 -13.80
CA MET A 41 -12.37 3.55 -14.28
C MET A 41 -12.34 4.30 -15.62
N ILE A 42 -11.74 5.49 -15.59
CA ILE A 42 -11.46 6.28 -16.77
C ILE A 42 -10.09 5.87 -17.33
N GLN A 43 -10.06 5.57 -18.63
CA GLN A 43 -8.83 5.20 -19.33
C GLN A 43 -8.27 6.41 -20.08
N SER A 44 -6.96 6.42 -20.28
CA SER A 44 -6.32 7.44 -21.10
C SER A 44 -6.64 7.23 -22.58
N ASP A 45 -6.96 8.32 -23.27
CA ASP A 45 -7.15 8.37 -24.73
C ASP A 45 -5.82 8.38 -25.49
N ILE A 46 -4.68 8.39 -24.79
CA ILE A 46 -3.36 8.31 -25.41
C ILE A 46 -3.05 6.86 -25.78
N TYR A 47 -2.67 6.63 -27.03
CA TYR A 47 -2.25 5.33 -27.56
C TYR A 47 -0.79 5.37 -27.99
N ILE A 48 -0.03 4.34 -27.60
CA ILE A 48 1.36 4.17 -27.98
C ILE A 48 1.50 2.73 -28.46
N ASN A 49 1.60 2.54 -29.77
CA ASN A 49 1.53 1.22 -30.42
C ASN A 49 2.45 0.16 -29.78
N LYS A 50 3.64 0.57 -29.31
CA LYS A 50 4.60 -0.32 -28.64
C LYS A 50 4.07 -0.98 -27.36
N TYR A 51 3.03 -0.43 -26.74
CA TYR A 51 2.43 -0.92 -25.49
C TYR A 51 1.06 -1.59 -25.69
N ASP A 52 0.58 -1.74 -26.93
CA ASP A 52 -0.78 -2.20 -27.23
C ASP A 52 -1.08 -3.59 -26.67
N GLU A 53 -0.15 -4.54 -26.77
CA GLU A 53 -0.33 -5.89 -26.23
C GLU A 53 -0.57 -5.86 -24.71
N ARG A 54 0.24 -5.07 -23.98
CA ARG A 54 0.08 -4.93 -22.52
C ARG A 54 -1.23 -4.24 -22.17
N ARG A 55 -1.63 -3.23 -22.95
CA ARG A 55 -2.91 -2.54 -22.77
C ARG A 55 -4.07 -3.51 -22.96
N LYS A 56 -4.13 -4.23 -24.08
CA LYS A 56 -5.19 -5.22 -24.38
C LYS A 56 -5.29 -6.27 -23.28
N ALA A 57 -4.15 -6.85 -22.87
CA ALA A 57 -4.11 -7.83 -21.80
C ALA A 57 -4.63 -7.28 -20.46
N PHE A 58 -4.33 -6.01 -20.12
CA PHE A 58 -4.89 -5.37 -18.93
C PHE A 58 -6.40 -5.18 -19.04
N LEU A 59 -6.90 -4.71 -20.19
CA LEU A 59 -8.32 -4.48 -20.41
C LEU A 59 -9.13 -5.78 -20.34
N GLU A 60 -8.66 -6.83 -21.00
CA GLU A 60 -9.27 -8.15 -20.95
C GLU A 60 -9.31 -8.71 -19.53
N LYS A 61 -8.20 -8.61 -18.79
CA LYS A 61 -8.13 -9.06 -17.39
C LYS A 61 -9.09 -8.26 -16.50
N SER A 62 -9.09 -6.94 -16.62
CA SER A 62 -9.96 -6.06 -15.85
C SER A 62 -11.43 -6.34 -16.12
N ALA A 63 -11.82 -6.49 -17.39
CA ALA A 63 -13.19 -6.84 -17.79
C ALA A 63 -13.59 -8.22 -17.24
N ASN A 64 -12.72 -9.22 -17.34
CA ASN A 64 -13.00 -10.57 -16.83
C ASN A 64 -13.07 -10.65 -15.30
N TYR A 65 -12.36 -9.74 -14.61
CA TYR A 65 -12.30 -9.66 -13.15
C TYR A 65 -13.40 -8.77 -12.54
N SER A 66 -13.94 -7.82 -13.31
CA SER A 66 -15.01 -6.93 -12.85
C SER A 66 -16.26 -7.73 -12.43
N GLY A 67 -16.87 -7.34 -11.32
CA GLY A 67 -17.99 -8.05 -10.68
C GLY A 67 -17.61 -9.37 -9.98
N LYS A 68 -16.38 -9.88 -10.18
CA LYS A 68 -15.90 -11.15 -9.60
C LYS A 68 -14.86 -10.96 -8.50
N GLN A 69 -14.59 -9.72 -8.10
CA GLN A 69 -13.68 -9.45 -6.98
C GLN A 69 -14.16 -10.15 -5.70
N ALA A 70 -13.26 -10.64 -4.87
CA ALA A 70 -13.64 -11.37 -3.65
C ALA A 70 -14.18 -10.43 -2.55
N GLY A 71 -13.71 -9.18 -2.52
CA GLY A 71 -14.06 -8.22 -1.49
C GLY A 71 -15.53 -7.78 -1.53
N ASN A 72 -16.16 -7.83 -0.35
CA ASN A 72 -17.53 -7.38 -0.11
C ASN A 72 -17.55 -5.92 0.41
N PRO A 73 -18.10 -4.95 -0.34
CA PRO A 73 -18.12 -3.54 0.07
C PRO A 73 -18.92 -3.26 1.35
N GLN A 74 -20.00 -4.00 1.61
CA GLN A 74 -20.78 -3.83 2.84
C GLN A 74 -19.96 -4.24 4.06
N LYS A 75 -19.19 -5.32 3.96
CA LYS A 75 -18.25 -5.72 5.02
C LYS A 75 -17.08 -4.75 5.16
N PHE A 76 -16.60 -4.20 4.05
CA PHE A 76 -15.60 -3.14 4.07
C PHE A 76 -16.07 -1.93 4.89
N ALA A 77 -17.28 -1.43 4.62
CA ALA A 77 -17.87 -0.31 5.34
C ALA A 77 -18.08 -0.62 6.84
N GLN A 78 -18.54 -1.83 7.17
CA GLN A 78 -18.69 -2.26 8.56
C GLN A 78 -17.36 -2.22 9.32
N ILE A 79 -16.28 -2.74 8.74
CA ILE A 79 -14.96 -2.74 9.36
C ILE A 79 -14.43 -1.32 9.54
N LEU A 80 -14.60 -0.43 8.54
CA LEU A 80 -14.19 0.96 8.68
C LEU A 80 -14.95 1.67 9.81
N TYR A 81 -16.24 1.40 9.95
CA TYR A 81 -17.03 1.93 11.05
C TYR A 81 -16.51 1.46 12.41
N GLU A 82 -16.24 0.17 12.56
CA GLU A 82 -15.69 -0.40 13.81
C GLU A 82 -14.31 0.18 14.13
N VAL A 83 -13.41 0.23 13.15
CA VAL A 83 -12.06 0.76 13.31
C VAL A 83 -12.07 2.25 13.68
N SER A 84 -12.98 3.05 13.10
CA SER A 84 -13.10 4.48 13.43
C SER A 84 -13.48 4.77 14.90
N ARG A 85 -13.91 3.74 15.63
CA ARG A 85 -14.33 3.83 17.04
C ARG A 85 -13.34 3.18 18.01
N MET A 86 -12.23 2.65 17.51
CA MET A 86 -11.17 2.12 18.36
C MET A 86 -10.46 3.27 19.08
N GLN A 87 -10.10 3.06 20.35
CA GLN A 87 -9.28 4.02 21.09
C GLN A 87 -7.84 4.08 20.53
N GLU A 88 -7.34 2.94 20.06
CA GLU A 88 -6.00 2.81 19.46
C GLU A 88 -6.13 2.06 18.13
N PRO A 89 -6.59 2.71 17.05
CA PRO A 89 -6.73 2.05 15.76
C PRO A 89 -5.35 1.74 15.14
N PRO A 90 -5.23 0.66 14.35
CA PRO A 90 -3.99 0.36 13.64
C PRO A 90 -3.73 1.39 12.54
N PHE A 91 -2.46 1.73 12.31
CA PHE A 91 -2.09 2.55 11.15
C PHE A 91 -2.32 1.79 9.83
N TYR A 92 -1.79 0.55 9.70
CA TYR A 92 -2.04 -0.25 8.50
C TYR A 92 -3.28 -1.12 8.66
N LEU A 93 -4.29 -0.89 7.82
CA LEU A 93 -5.49 -1.73 7.76
C LEU A 93 -5.57 -2.45 6.40
N PHE A 94 -5.08 -3.68 6.34
CA PHE A 94 -5.18 -4.53 5.15
C PHE A 94 -6.59 -5.10 5.01
N MET A 95 -7.18 -4.98 3.82
CA MET A 95 -8.57 -5.36 3.57
C MET A 95 -8.65 -6.44 2.48
N GLY A 96 -9.00 -7.66 2.92
CA GLY A 96 -9.11 -8.84 2.07
C GLY A 96 -7.81 -9.66 1.98
N GLU A 97 -7.95 -10.99 1.85
CA GLU A 97 -6.84 -11.96 1.93
C GLU A 97 -5.67 -11.67 0.97
N ALA A 98 -5.97 -11.21 -0.25
CA ALA A 98 -4.92 -10.89 -1.21
C ALA A 98 -4.06 -9.68 -0.79
N ALA A 99 -4.61 -8.76 0.02
CA ALA A 99 -3.86 -7.63 0.55
C ALA A 99 -2.81 -8.09 1.58
N PHE A 100 -3.19 -8.99 2.48
CA PHE A 100 -2.27 -9.62 3.44
C PHE A 100 -1.14 -10.36 2.72
N LYS A 101 -1.47 -11.24 1.77
CA LYS A 101 -0.46 -11.95 0.96
C LYS A 101 0.49 -11.00 0.23
N SER A 102 -0.04 -9.91 -0.33
CA SER A 102 0.79 -8.90 -1.00
C SER A 102 1.73 -8.20 -0.03
N ALA A 103 1.27 -7.91 1.20
CA ALA A 103 2.09 -7.30 2.23
C ALA A 103 3.20 -8.24 2.68
N GLU A 104 2.89 -9.49 3.00
CA GLU A 104 3.86 -10.51 3.40
C GLU A 104 4.94 -10.72 2.33
N ASN A 105 4.53 -10.83 1.06
CA ASN A 105 5.48 -10.96 -0.05
C ASN A 105 6.40 -9.75 -0.17
N LYS A 106 5.86 -8.53 0.01
CA LYS A 106 6.67 -7.30 -0.04
C LYS A 106 7.63 -7.23 1.15
N ILE A 107 7.18 -7.57 2.35
CA ILE A 107 8.01 -7.63 3.56
C ILE A 107 9.16 -8.61 3.34
N ALA A 108 8.87 -9.82 2.84
CA ALA A 108 9.89 -10.83 2.55
C ALA A 108 10.92 -10.34 1.51
N ALA A 109 10.46 -9.66 0.45
CA ALA A 109 11.36 -9.08 -0.55
C ALA A 109 12.27 -7.99 0.05
N VAL A 110 11.72 -7.06 0.85
CA VAL A 110 12.50 -6.01 1.51
C VAL A 110 13.50 -6.61 2.50
N GLN A 111 13.09 -7.58 3.31
CA GLN A 111 13.99 -8.28 4.24
C GLN A 111 15.13 -8.99 3.51
N LYS A 112 14.86 -9.57 2.34
CA LYS A 112 15.90 -10.17 1.50
C LYS A 112 16.89 -9.11 1.04
N ASP A 113 16.41 -7.98 0.51
CA ASP A 113 17.26 -6.89 0.03
C ASP A 113 18.12 -6.31 1.15
N ILE A 114 17.55 -6.10 2.35
CA ILE A 114 18.31 -5.70 3.54
C ILE A 114 19.46 -6.68 3.79
N LYS A 115 19.18 -7.99 3.88
CA LYS A 115 20.20 -9.01 4.18
C LYS A 115 21.32 -9.06 3.15
N VAL A 116 21.02 -8.94 1.86
CA VAL A 116 22.03 -9.07 0.79
C VAL A 116 22.84 -7.79 0.58
N THR A 117 22.32 -6.63 1.01
CA THR A 117 22.97 -5.33 0.79
C THR A 117 23.70 -4.78 2.02
N GLN A 118 23.32 -5.23 3.23
CA GLN A 118 23.82 -4.66 4.49
C GLN A 118 25.36 -4.69 4.63
N SER A 119 26.04 -5.71 4.09
CA SER A 119 27.50 -5.83 4.23
C SER A 119 28.29 -4.73 3.54
N TYR A 120 27.75 -4.12 2.48
CA TYR A 120 28.43 -3.07 1.70
C TYR A 120 27.73 -1.72 1.75
N ALA A 121 26.44 -1.67 2.09
CA ALA A 121 25.65 -0.44 2.17
C ALA A 121 25.25 -0.05 3.61
N GLY A 122 25.46 -0.92 4.60
CA GLY A 122 25.27 -0.61 6.03
C GLY A 122 26.47 0.14 6.61
N ALA A 123 27.01 -0.33 7.73
CA ALA A 123 28.14 0.32 8.42
C ALA A 123 29.37 0.58 7.55
N ALA A 124 29.57 -0.19 6.47
CA ALA A 124 30.63 0.06 5.49
C ALA A 124 30.50 1.39 4.73
N ALA A 125 29.30 1.99 4.71
CA ALA A 125 29.02 3.29 4.11
C ALA A 125 29.04 4.44 5.14
N ASP A 126 29.20 4.15 6.43
CA ASP A 126 29.20 5.14 7.50
C ASP A 126 30.62 5.63 7.82
N PHE A 127 30.73 6.83 8.40
CA PHE A 127 31.98 7.28 9.00
C PHE A 127 32.30 6.46 10.26
N ALA A 128 33.57 6.06 10.41
CA ALA A 128 34.04 5.22 11.52
C ALA A 128 33.90 5.89 12.91
N ASP A 129 33.87 7.22 12.94
CA ASP A 129 33.69 8.05 14.13
C ASP A 129 32.27 8.62 14.26
N SER A 130 31.30 8.10 13.51
CA SER A 130 29.91 8.55 13.58
C SER A 130 29.29 8.30 14.96
N ALA A 131 28.44 9.23 15.40
CA ALA A 131 27.75 9.17 16.69
C ALA A 131 26.43 8.37 16.65
N GLY A 132 26.16 7.62 15.57
CA GLY A 132 24.86 6.98 15.31
C GLY A 132 23.78 7.96 14.83
N SER A 133 22.55 7.48 14.61
CA SER A 133 21.46 8.32 14.10
C SER A 133 20.47 8.69 15.21
N VAL A 134 20.06 9.96 15.22
CA VAL A 134 19.02 10.47 16.13
C VAL A 134 17.62 9.95 15.79
N PHE A 135 17.47 9.24 14.67
CA PHE A 135 16.20 8.73 14.16
C PHE A 135 16.07 7.21 14.30
N ASP A 136 16.99 6.53 14.98
CA ASP A 136 16.99 5.05 15.11
C ASP A 136 15.77 4.49 15.87
N LYS A 137 15.02 5.35 16.55
CA LYS A 137 13.79 5.02 17.29
C LYS A 137 12.50 5.32 16.51
N ARG A 138 12.59 5.88 15.30
CA ARG A 138 11.43 6.12 14.44
C ARG A 138 10.91 4.83 13.83
#